data_AF-K0DYI8-F1
#
_entry.id   AF-K0DYI8-F1
#
_cell.length_a   1.000
_cell.length_b   1.000
_cell.length_c   1.000
_cell.angle_alpha   90.00
_cell.angle_beta   90.00
_cell.angle_gamma   90.00
#
_symmetry.space_group_name_H-M   'P 1'
#
loop_
_entity.id
_entity.type
_entity.pdbx_description
1 polymer ?
#
loop_
_entity_poly.entity_id
_entity_poly.type
_entity_poly.pdbx_seq_one_letter_code
_entity_poly.pdbx_strand_id
1 'polypeptide(L)'
;MCPQSRACCFRKALGEQGVTQERIAEARYEIEMACLLTLKAAHMMDTAGNKAARAEIAMIKVVAPNVALKVIDWAIQLHRAAGVSDDFPVAYAWANQRTLRLADGPDEVHRNAIARLELALYRQKEPA
;
A
#
# COMPACT_ATOMS: atom_id res chain seq x y z
N MET A 1 -1.35 17.97 31.02
CA MET A 1 -1.94 18.98 30.11
C MET A 1 -0.91 19.24 29.02
N CYS A 2 -1.19 18.91 27.75
CA CYS A 2 -0.19 19.03 26.70
C CYS A 2 0.00 20.51 26.32
N PRO A 3 1.20 21.10 26.49
CA PRO A 3 1.46 22.48 26.08
C PRO A 3 1.18 22.63 24.58
N GLN A 4 0.69 23.80 24.15
CA GLN A 4 0.43 24.10 22.74
C GLN A 4 1.73 24.01 21.94
N SER A 5 1.97 22.81 21.42
CA SER A 5 3.09 22.43 20.58
C SER A 5 2.55 22.01 19.21
N ARG A 6 3.43 21.89 18.21
CA ARG A 6 3.07 21.46 16.84
C ARG A 6 2.36 20.09 16.80
N ALA A 7 2.58 19.24 17.82
CA ALA A 7 2.00 17.90 17.96
C ALA A 7 0.76 17.82 18.88
N CYS A 8 0.22 18.96 19.33
CA CYS A 8 -0.95 19.05 20.19
C CYS A 8 -2.08 19.80 19.49
N CYS A 9 -3.30 19.28 19.57
CA CYS A 9 -4.50 19.96 19.09
C CYS A 9 -5.65 19.70 20.07
N PHE A 10 -6.46 20.72 20.35
CA PHE A 10 -7.57 20.61 21.30
C PHE A 10 -7.16 19.99 22.65
N ARG A 11 -5.98 20.38 23.17
CA ARG A 11 -5.40 19.94 24.46
C ARG A 11 -5.00 18.45 24.53
N LYS A 12 -5.03 17.73 23.41
CA LYS A 12 -4.59 16.33 23.29
C LYS A 12 -3.47 16.20 22.28
N ALA A 13 -2.61 15.20 22.45
CA ALA A 13 -1.63 14.88 21.42
C ALA A 13 -2.34 14.42 20.13
N LEU A 14 -1.71 14.60 18.97
CA LEU A 14 -2.31 14.16 17.71
C LEU A 14 -2.59 12.65 17.68
N GLY A 15 -1.71 11.83 18.27
CA GLY A 15 -1.91 10.39 18.40
C GLY A 15 -3.04 9.97 19.36
N GLU A 16 -3.59 10.89 20.14
CA GLU A 16 -4.76 10.66 21.01
C GLU A 16 -6.08 11.02 20.33
N GLN A 17 -6.03 11.56 19.11
CA GLN A 17 -7.23 11.87 18.32
C GLN A 17 -7.75 10.59 17.68
N GLY A 18 -9.04 10.30 17.85
CA GLY A 18 -9.64 9.03 17.40
C GLY A 18 -9.36 8.70 15.92
N VAL A 19 -9.53 9.68 15.02
CA VAL A 19 -9.23 9.51 13.58
C VAL A 19 -7.75 9.18 13.33
N THR A 20 -6.84 9.71 14.13
CA THR A 20 -5.41 9.40 14.00
C THR A 20 -5.12 7.97 14.46
N GLN A 21 -5.77 7.52 15.54
CA GLN A 21 -5.64 6.15 16.03
C GLN A 21 -6.19 5.13 15.03
N GLU A 22 -7.35 5.41 14.44
CA GLU A 22 -7.95 4.59 13.38
C GLU A 22 -7.00 4.44 12.19
N ARG A 23 -6.44 5.55 11.68
CA ARG A 23 -5.47 5.53 10.57
C ARG A 23 -4.17 4.79 10.91
N ILE A 24 -3.67 4.91 12.14
CA ILE A 24 -2.48 4.18 12.59
C ILE A 24 -2.77 2.67 12.61
N ALA A 25 -3.93 2.27 13.13
CA ALA A 25 -4.35 0.87 13.15
C ALA A 25 -4.49 0.33 11.72
N GLU A 26 -5.12 1.10 10.82
CA GLU A 26 -5.30 0.74 9.42
C GLU A 26 -3.99 0.63 8.66
N ALA A 27 -3.10 1.60 8.82
CA ALA A 27 -1.75 1.52 8.26
C ALA A 27 -1.03 0.26 8.72
N ARG A 28 -1.12 -0.11 10.01
CA ARG A 28 -0.43 -1.29 10.54
C ARG A 28 -0.92 -2.58 9.89
N TYR A 29 -2.22 -2.81 9.82
CA TYR A 29 -2.70 -4.07 9.23
C TYR A 29 -2.54 -4.09 7.69
N GLU A 30 -2.66 -2.95 7.00
CA GLU A 30 -2.44 -2.92 5.55
C GLU A 30 -0.98 -3.17 5.17
N ILE A 31 -0.04 -2.59 5.92
CA ILE A 31 1.39 -2.87 5.76
C ILE A 31 1.67 -4.35 6.02
N GLU A 32 1.08 -4.94 7.07
CA GLU A 32 1.26 -6.35 7.38
C GLU A 32 0.77 -7.25 6.24
N MET A 33 -0.44 -6.99 5.72
CA MET A 33 -0.97 -7.74 4.59
C MET A 33 -0.11 -7.60 3.33
N ALA A 34 0.39 -6.40 3.03
CA ALA A 34 1.29 -6.17 1.90
C ALA A 34 2.64 -6.89 2.06
N CYS A 35 3.22 -6.86 3.27
CA CYS A 35 4.44 -7.59 3.59
C CYS A 35 4.27 -9.10 3.43
N LEU A 36 3.19 -9.67 3.96
CA LEU A 36 2.90 -11.10 3.83
C LEU A 36 2.67 -11.51 2.38
N LEU A 37 1.98 -10.69 1.58
CA LEU A 37 1.80 -10.95 0.15
C LEU A 37 3.14 -10.84 -0.62
N THR A 38 4.02 -9.93 -0.22
CA THR A 38 5.39 -9.82 -0.78
C THR A 38 6.19 -11.09 -0.50
N LEU A 39 6.18 -11.56 0.75
CA LEU A 39 6.86 -12.79 1.14
C LEU A 39 6.27 -14.02 0.45
N LYS A 40 4.94 -14.07 0.26
CA LYS A 40 4.30 -15.11 -0.55
C LYS A 40 4.81 -15.10 -1.99
N ALA A 41 4.86 -13.93 -2.63
CA ALA A 41 5.36 -13.82 -4.00
C ALA A 41 6.83 -14.27 -4.10
N ALA A 42 7.69 -13.82 -3.18
CA ALA A 42 9.09 -14.23 -3.12
C ALA A 42 9.22 -15.76 -2.92
N HIS A 43 8.49 -16.33 -1.96
CA HIS A 43 8.51 -17.77 -1.72
C HIS A 43 8.06 -18.58 -2.95
N MET A 44 7.02 -18.14 -3.66
CA MET A 44 6.56 -18.79 -4.88
C MET A 44 7.60 -18.69 -6.01
N MET A 45 8.32 -17.57 -6.12
CA MET A 45 9.41 -17.41 -7.07
C MET A 45 10.57 -18.38 -6.76
N ASP A 46 10.94 -18.49 -5.48
CA ASP A 46 12.05 -19.34 -5.03
C ASP A 46 11.74 -20.84 -5.17
N THR A 47 10.49 -21.24 -4.95
CA THR A 47 10.11 -22.67 -4.89
C THR A 47 9.50 -23.21 -6.17
N ALA A 48 8.75 -22.39 -6.92
CA ALA A 48 8.02 -22.80 -8.12
C ALA A 48 8.46 -22.04 -9.39
N GLY A 49 9.33 -21.04 -9.25
CA GLY A 49 9.82 -20.21 -10.35
C GLY A 49 8.88 -19.09 -10.77
N ASN A 50 9.45 -18.07 -11.42
CA ASN A 50 8.74 -16.83 -11.77
C ASN A 50 7.49 -17.03 -12.64
N LYS A 51 7.46 -18.03 -13.52
CA LYS A 51 6.30 -18.30 -14.38
C LYS A 51 5.09 -18.77 -13.57
N ALA A 52 5.32 -19.60 -12.55
CA ALA A 52 4.26 -20.07 -11.66
C ALA A 52 3.79 -18.96 -10.72
N ALA A 53 4.72 -18.14 -10.20
CA ALA A 53 4.46 -17.03 -9.29
C ALA A 53 3.84 -15.78 -9.93
N ARG A 54 3.56 -15.79 -11.23
CA ARG A 54 3.13 -14.60 -11.99
C ARG A 54 1.86 -13.94 -11.42
N ALA A 55 0.96 -14.71 -10.81
CA ALA A 55 -0.23 -14.18 -10.18
C ALA A 55 0.14 -13.37 -8.93
N GLU A 56 0.94 -13.95 -8.03
CA GLU A 56 1.41 -13.31 -6.80
C GLU A 56 2.25 -12.07 -7.07
N ILE A 57 3.14 -12.12 -8.06
CA ILE A 57 3.96 -10.97 -8.48
C ILE A 57 3.05 -9.82 -8.97
N ALA A 58 2.07 -10.11 -9.82
CA ALA A 58 1.13 -9.09 -10.29
C ALA A 58 0.27 -8.52 -9.15
N MET A 59 -0.18 -9.37 -8.22
CA MET A 59 -0.96 -8.94 -7.05
C MET A 59 -0.16 -7.96 -6.19
N ILE A 60 1.08 -8.31 -5.81
CA ILE A 60 1.87 -7.43 -4.94
C ILE A 60 2.28 -6.13 -5.64
N LYS A 61 2.54 -6.18 -6.96
CA LYS A 61 2.85 -4.99 -7.76
C LYS A 61 1.72 -3.94 -7.75
N VAL A 62 0.47 -4.38 -7.61
CA VAL A 62 -0.68 -3.48 -7.43
C VAL A 62 -0.83 -3.07 -5.97
N VAL A 63 -0.77 -4.02 -5.03
CA VAL A 63 -1.09 -3.77 -3.61
C VAL A 63 -0.06 -2.84 -2.95
N ALA A 64 1.23 -3.13 -3.09
CA ALA A 64 2.26 -2.44 -2.32
C ALA A 64 2.29 -0.92 -2.57
N PRO A 65 2.31 -0.41 -3.83
CA PRO A 65 2.30 1.02 -4.07
C PRO A 65 1.01 1.71 -3.61
N ASN A 66 -0.15 1.05 -3.71
CA ASN A 66 -1.43 1.62 -3.29
C ASN A 66 -1.52 1.76 -1.76
N VAL A 67 -1.07 0.74 -1.01
CA VAL A 67 -0.96 0.82 0.45
C VAL A 67 0.04 1.90 0.86
N ALA A 68 1.22 1.94 0.24
CA ALA A 68 2.24 2.94 0.55
C ALA A 68 1.73 4.38 0.31
N LEU A 69 1.07 4.64 -0.82
CA LEU A 69 0.47 5.95 -1.10
C LEU A 69 -0.56 6.37 -0.05
N LYS A 70 -1.45 5.46 0.35
CA LYS A 70 -2.49 5.74 1.36
C LYS A 70 -1.87 6.09 2.72
N VAL A 71 -0.88 5.32 3.16
CA VAL A 71 -0.19 5.59 4.44
C VAL A 71 0.61 6.89 4.39
N ILE A 72 1.32 7.16 3.29
CA ILE A 72 2.08 8.41 3.13
C ILE A 72 1.13 9.62 3.07
N ASP A 73 0.00 9.51 2.39
CA ASP A 73 -1.01 10.59 2.32
C ASP A 73 -1.55 10.95 3.72
N TRP A 74 -1.81 9.96 4.57
CA TRP A 74 -2.17 10.23 5.97
C TRP A 74 -1.03 10.86 6.77
N ALA A 75 0.22 10.48 6.49
CA ALA A 75 1.37 11.14 7.08
C ALA A 75 1.46 12.61 6.64
N ILE A 76 1.23 12.92 5.36
CA ILE A 76 1.14 14.30 4.85
C ILE A 76 0.05 15.05 5.62
N GLN A 77 -1.15 14.48 5.74
CA GLN A 77 -2.26 15.10 6.44
C GLN A 77 -1.95 15.40 7.92
N LEU A 78 -1.20 14.52 8.59
CA LEU A 78 -0.76 14.71 9.98
C LEU A 78 0.21 15.89 10.13
N HIS A 79 1.07 16.12 9.13
CA HIS A 79 2.01 17.24 9.05
C HIS A 79 1.36 18.54 8.53
N ARG A 80 0.09 18.51 8.12
CA ARG A 80 -0.67 19.66 7.60
C ARG A 80 0.06 20.27 6.38
N ALA A 81 0.10 21.60 6.27
CA ALA A 81 0.80 22.30 5.19
C ALA A 81 2.29 21.94 5.10
N ALA A 82 2.94 21.59 6.21
CA ALA A 82 4.34 21.15 6.18
C ALA A 82 4.50 19.76 5.53
N GLY A 83 3.44 18.96 5.46
CA GLY A 83 3.46 17.68 4.73
C GLY A 83 3.63 17.82 3.22
N VAL A 84 3.43 19.03 2.67
CA VAL A 84 3.65 19.33 1.25
C VAL A 84 4.82 20.31 1.05
N SER A 85 5.56 20.66 2.10
CA SER A 85 6.79 21.45 2.01
C SER A 85 8.02 20.54 1.96
N ASP A 86 9.20 21.15 1.76
CA ASP A 86 10.49 20.46 1.83
C ASP A 86 10.97 20.21 3.28
N ASP A 87 10.19 20.60 4.29
CA ASP A 87 10.52 20.36 5.70
C ASP A 87 10.46 18.87 6.07
N PHE A 88 9.66 18.10 5.32
CA PHE A 88 9.46 16.67 5.54
C PHE A 88 9.56 15.91 4.21
N PRO A 89 10.16 14.70 4.20
CA PRO A 89 10.35 13.93 2.96
C PRO A 89 9.06 13.28 2.43
N VAL A 90 7.91 13.52 3.06
CA VAL A 90 6.67 12.78 2.79
C VAL A 90 6.05 13.14 1.43
N ALA A 91 6.18 14.39 0.97
CA ALA A 91 5.73 14.78 -0.38
C ALA A 91 6.57 14.09 -1.47
N TYR A 92 7.90 14.07 -1.28
CA TYR A 92 8.82 13.34 -2.17
C TYR A 92 8.52 11.84 -2.18
N ALA A 93 8.31 11.23 -1.00
CA ALA A 93 7.97 9.82 -0.89
C ALA A 93 6.67 9.48 -1.62
N TRP A 94 5.63 10.32 -1.48
CA TRP A 94 4.35 10.15 -2.17
C TRP A 94 4.53 10.18 -3.69
N ALA A 95 5.27 11.18 -4.20
CA ALA A 95 5.53 11.30 -5.64
C ALA A 95 6.27 10.06 -6.18
N ASN A 96 7.27 9.56 -5.48
CA ASN A 96 7.99 8.35 -5.86
C ASN A 96 7.11 7.10 -5.84
N GLN A 97 6.27 6.91 -4.81
CA GLN A 97 5.36 5.76 -4.79
C GLN A 97 4.31 5.86 -5.90
N ARG A 98 3.92 7.08 -6.28
CA ARG A 98 2.97 7.29 -7.38
C ARG A 98 3.54 6.86 -8.74
N THR A 99 4.85 6.97 -8.96
CA THR A 99 5.48 6.49 -10.19
C THR A 99 5.48 4.97 -10.28
N LEU A 100 5.56 4.25 -9.15
CA LEU A 100 5.52 2.78 -9.12
C LEU A 100 4.16 2.19 -9.54
N ARG A 101 3.09 3.00 -9.59
CA ARG A 101 1.80 2.61 -10.19
C ARG A 101 1.80 2.69 -11.72
N LEU A 102 2.88 3.15 -12.32
CA LEU A 102 3.06 3.30 -13.77
C LEU A 102 4.25 2.47 -14.27
N ALA A 103 5.38 2.55 -13.55
CA ALA A 103 6.58 1.78 -13.83
C ALA A 103 6.30 0.27 -13.75
N ASP A 104 7.00 -0.53 -14.56
CA ASP A 104 6.88 -2.00 -14.64
C ASP A 104 5.44 -2.50 -14.85
N GLY A 105 4.66 -1.73 -15.61
CA GLY A 105 3.26 -2.00 -15.93
C GLY A 105 2.31 -1.27 -14.99
N PRO A 106 1.34 -0.51 -15.52
CA PRO A 106 0.36 0.19 -14.71
C PRO A 106 -0.61 -0.79 -14.03
N ASP A 107 -1.25 -0.34 -12.95
CA ASP A 107 -2.15 -1.16 -12.14
C ASP A 107 -3.21 -1.89 -12.97
N GLU A 108 -3.75 -1.24 -14.01
CA GLU A 108 -4.82 -1.76 -14.87
C GLU A 108 -4.35 -2.98 -15.67
N VAL A 109 -3.10 -2.99 -16.12
CA VAL A 109 -2.51 -4.12 -16.86
C VAL A 109 -2.38 -5.32 -15.93
N HIS A 110 -1.90 -5.10 -14.69
CA HIS A 110 -1.77 -6.17 -13.70
C HIS A 110 -3.13 -6.70 -13.24
N ARG A 111 -4.12 -5.82 -12.99
CA ARG A 111 -5.50 -6.23 -12.65
C ARG A 111 -6.13 -7.08 -13.76
N ASN A 112 -5.96 -6.70 -15.02
CA ASN A 112 -6.42 -7.50 -16.15
C ASN A 112 -5.74 -8.86 -16.22
N ALA A 113 -4.43 -8.93 -15.97
CA ALA A 113 -3.69 -10.19 -15.92
C ALA A 113 -4.20 -11.09 -14.78
N ILE A 114 -4.37 -10.56 -13.57
CA ILE A 114 -4.90 -11.29 -12.41
C ILE A 114 -6.28 -11.83 -12.71
N ALA A 115 -7.20 -11.00 -13.21
CA ALA A 115 -8.56 -11.43 -13.55
C ALA A 115 -8.59 -12.57 -14.58
N ARG A 116 -7.72 -12.51 -15.60
CA ARG A 116 -7.60 -13.58 -16.59
C ARG A 116 -7.10 -14.89 -15.98
N LEU A 117 -6.15 -14.82 -15.06
CA LEU A 117 -5.61 -15.99 -14.36
C LEU A 117 -6.67 -16.61 -13.44
N GLU A 118 -7.38 -15.79 -12.68
CA GLU A 118 -8.41 -16.23 -11.76
C GLU A 118 -9.56 -16.93 -12.51
N LEU A 119 -10.10 -16.31 -13.56
CA LEU A 119 -11.19 -16.89 -14.35
C LEU A 119 -10.81 -18.18 -15.08
N ALA A 120 -9.54 -18.35 -15.46
CA ALA A 120 -9.08 -19.58 -16.10
C ALA A 120 -9.21 -20.81 -15.20
N LEU A 121 -9.15 -20.64 -13.87
CA LEU A 121 -9.31 -21.73 -12.89
C LEU A 121 -10.74 -22.31 -12.91
N TYR A 122 -11.73 -21.51 -13.28
CA TYR A 122 -13.14 -21.88 -13.30
C TYR A 122 -13.58 -22.44 -14.67
N ARG A 123 -13.04 -21.92 -15.78
CA ARG A 123 -13.34 -22.45 -17.12
C ARG A 123 -12.89 -23.90 -17.34
N GLN A 124 -11.88 -24.35 -16.61
CA GLN A 124 -11.39 -25.73 -16.70
C GLN A 124 -12.24 -26.72 -15.89
N LYS A 125 -13.18 -26.24 -15.06
CA LYS A 125 -14.01 -27.07 -14.18
C LYS A 125 -15.42 -27.36 -14.71
N GLU A 126 -15.83 -26.79 -15.84
CA GLU A 126 -17.08 -27.16 -16.49
C GLU A 126 -16.88 -28.49 -17.25
N PRO A 127 -17.52 -29.60 -16.83
CA PRO A 127 -17.62 -30.76 -17.70
C PRO A 127 -18.54 -30.39 -18.89
N ALA A 128 -18.15 -30.83 -20.08
CA ALA A 128 -18.99 -30.73 -21.28
C ALA A 128 -20.33 -31.47 -21.10
#